data_AF-A0A097PRQ5-F1
#
_entry.id   AF-A0A097PRQ5-F1
#
_cell.length_a   1.000
_cell.length_b   1.000
_cell.length_c   1.000
_cell.angle_alpha   90.00
_cell.angle_beta   90.00
_cell.angle_gamma   90.00
#
_symmetry.space_group_name_H-M   'P 1'
#
loop_
_entity.id
_entity.type
_entity.pdbx_description
1 polymer ?
#
loop_
_entity_poly.entity_id
_entity_poly.type
_entity_poly.pdbx_seq_one_letter_code
_entity_poly.pdbx_strand_id
1 'polypeptide(L)'
;PAARGYHMPAEWERHSRCWMGWPERLDNWRENAVHVQQVFMKVAIAISKFEPVTICASPAQWENARSHLPNIRVIEMSMNDSWLRDTGPTFVVNKKAASEQPVAGIDWNFNSWGGDGCYQDWSLDLLVARKILEIEHLPRFPHSMILEGGSIHVDGE
;
A
#
# COMPACT_ATOMS: atom_id res chain seq x y z
N PRO A 1 -11.83 -11.28 10.58
CA PRO A 1 -10.56 -11.09 11.32
C PRO A 1 -10.72 -11.22 12.85
N ALA A 2 -11.61 -10.43 13.47
CA ALA A 2 -11.82 -10.39 14.92
C ALA A 2 -12.13 -11.75 15.56
N ALA A 3 -13.01 -12.57 14.95
CA ALA A 3 -13.31 -13.93 15.43
C ALA A 3 -12.08 -14.87 15.46
N ARG A 4 -11.01 -14.53 14.74
CA ARG A 4 -9.72 -15.24 14.74
C ARG A 4 -8.66 -14.55 15.61
N GLY A 5 -9.04 -13.58 16.44
CA GLY A 5 -8.16 -12.86 17.37
C GLY A 5 -7.32 -11.74 16.75
N TYR A 6 -7.61 -11.33 15.51
CA TYR A 6 -6.90 -10.23 14.86
C TYR A 6 -7.57 -8.88 15.13
N HIS A 7 -6.76 -7.84 15.35
CA HIS A 7 -7.18 -6.43 15.41
C HIS A 7 -6.24 -5.56 14.57
N MET A 8 -6.71 -4.39 14.12
CA MET A 8 -5.85 -3.40 13.49
C MET A 8 -5.07 -2.67 14.60
N PRO A 9 -3.72 -2.73 14.61
CA PRO A 9 -2.94 -1.98 15.58
C PRO A 9 -3.03 -0.48 15.28
N ALA A 10 -2.72 0.35 16.27
CA ALA A 10 -2.60 1.79 16.04
C ALA A 10 -1.40 2.10 15.14
N GLU A 11 -1.48 3.18 14.35
CA GLU A 11 -0.38 3.57 13.44
C GLU A 11 0.89 4.04 14.18
N TRP A 12 0.81 4.29 15.49
CA TRP A 12 1.99 4.57 16.32
C TRP A 12 2.62 3.32 16.96
N GLU A 13 2.01 2.14 16.78
CA GLU A 13 2.65 0.88 17.17
C GLU A 13 3.82 0.55 16.23
N ARG A 14 4.68 -0.39 16.65
CA ARG A 14 5.91 -0.70 15.90
C ARG A 14 5.60 -1.28 14.52
N HIS A 15 6.15 -0.67 13.48
CA HIS A 15 6.08 -1.17 12.11
C HIS A 15 7.29 -2.02 11.74
N SER A 16 7.09 -2.92 10.77
CA SER A 16 8.18 -3.65 10.11
C SER A 16 8.66 -2.94 8.84
N ARG A 17 7.80 -2.16 8.17
CA ARG A 17 8.08 -1.40 6.95
C ARG A 17 6.93 -0.47 6.53
N CYS A 18 7.24 0.46 5.64
CA CYS A 18 6.29 1.26 4.87
C CYS A 18 6.18 0.79 3.41
N TRP A 19 4.98 0.92 2.84
CA TRP A 19 4.70 0.68 1.42
C TRP A 19 4.24 1.96 0.73
N MET A 20 4.76 2.24 -0.46
CA MET A 20 4.37 3.41 -1.25
C MET A 20 4.26 3.07 -2.74
N GLY A 21 3.32 3.70 -3.44
CA GLY A 21 3.21 3.60 -4.90
C GLY A 21 4.05 4.65 -5.59
N TRP A 22 4.65 4.31 -6.72
CA TRP A 22 5.32 5.25 -7.60
C TRP A 22 4.30 5.98 -8.51
N PRO A 23 4.25 7.32 -8.49
CA PRO A 23 3.31 8.09 -9.31
C PRO A 23 3.77 8.21 -10.76
N GLU A 24 2.86 8.00 -11.71
CA GLU A 24 3.19 8.09 -13.15
C GLU A 24 2.06 8.54 -14.06
N ARG A 25 0.79 8.42 -13.64
CA ARG A 25 -0.36 8.72 -14.49
C ARG A 25 -0.39 10.19 -14.93
N LEU A 26 -0.58 10.42 -16.22
CA LEU A 26 -0.39 11.73 -16.86
C LEU A 26 -1.61 12.65 -16.78
N ASP A 27 -2.79 12.06 -16.56
CA ASP A 27 -4.06 12.76 -16.41
C ASP A 27 -4.27 13.36 -15.01
N ASN A 28 -3.55 12.84 -14.00
CA ASN A 28 -3.52 13.40 -12.64
C ASN A 28 -2.23 14.19 -12.37
N TRP A 29 -1.08 13.67 -12.79
CA TRP A 29 0.22 14.26 -12.46
C TRP A 29 0.82 15.03 -13.65
N ARG A 30 0.87 16.35 -13.52
CA ARG A 30 1.44 17.25 -14.54
C ARG A 30 2.89 16.91 -14.90
N GLU A 31 3.29 17.34 -16.09
CA GLU A 31 4.69 17.29 -16.57
C GLU A 31 5.31 15.90 -16.44
N ASN A 32 4.59 14.90 -16.94
CA ASN A 32 5.01 13.50 -16.93
C ASN A 32 5.33 12.96 -15.54
N ALA A 33 4.58 13.42 -14.52
CA ALA A 33 4.76 13.08 -13.12
C ALA A 33 6.14 13.41 -12.50
N VAL A 34 7.05 14.07 -13.23
CA VAL A 34 8.45 14.28 -12.78
C VAL A 34 8.50 14.97 -11.42
N HIS A 35 7.65 15.98 -11.21
CA HIS A 35 7.63 16.71 -9.94
C HIS A 35 7.10 15.89 -8.76
N VAL A 36 6.04 15.12 -8.96
CA VAL A 36 5.49 14.29 -7.88
C VAL A 36 6.45 13.13 -7.57
N GLN A 37 7.11 12.57 -8.57
CA GLN A 37 8.16 11.56 -8.39
C GLN A 37 9.28 12.12 -7.50
N GLN A 38 9.73 13.36 -7.73
CA GLN A 38 10.71 14.02 -6.85
C GLN A 38 10.23 14.18 -5.40
N VAL A 39 8.96 14.46 -5.19
CA VAL A 39 8.38 14.55 -3.84
C VAL A 39 8.29 13.17 -3.20
N PHE A 40 7.78 12.17 -3.90
CA PHE A 40 7.66 10.79 -3.40
C PHE A 40 9.02 10.18 -3.06
N MET A 41 10.05 10.46 -3.86
CA MET A 41 11.43 10.09 -3.53
C MET A 41 11.89 10.70 -2.21
N LYS A 42 11.64 11.99 -1.99
CA LYS A 42 12.01 12.67 -0.73
C LYS A 42 11.28 12.07 0.46
N VAL A 43 9.99 11.75 0.31
CA VAL A 43 9.19 11.09 1.35
C VAL A 43 9.74 9.70 1.66
N ALA A 44 9.99 8.87 0.63
CA ALA A 44 10.55 7.53 0.80
C ALA A 44 11.92 7.57 1.50
N ILE A 45 12.81 8.49 1.10
CA ILE A 45 14.13 8.68 1.72
C ILE A 45 14.02 9.19 3.17
N ALA A 46 13.00 10.00 3.47
CA ALA A 46 12.76 10.46 4.83
C ALA A 46 12.32 9.31 5.74
N ILE A 47 11.35 8.49 5.29
CA ILE A 47 10.86 7.32 6.03
C ILE A 47 11.97 6.27 6.18
N SER A 48 12.80 6.07 5.15
CA SER A 48 13.87 5.06 5.15
C SER A 48 14.94 5.27 6.22
N LYS A 49 14.96 6.43 6.89
CA LYS A 49 15.83 6.69 8.04
C LYS A 49 15.34 6.02 9.33
N PHE A 50 14.07 5.62 9.36
CA PHE A 50 13.39 5.09 10.55
C PHE A 50 12.95 3.64 10.36
N GLU A 51 12.51 3.26 9.16
CA GLU A 51 12.06 1.90 8.85
C GLU A 51 12.29 1.54 7.36
N PRO A 52 12.36 0.24 7.01
CA PRO A 52 12.44 -0.17 5.61
C PRO A 52 11.25 0.36 4.79
N VAL A 53 11.52 0.79 3.57
CA VAL A 53 10.49 1.23 2.61
C VAL A 53 10.46 0.27 1.43
N THR A 54 9.27 -0.05 0.93
CA THR A 54 9.06 -0.75 -0.34
C THR A 54 8.27 0.15 -1.29
N ILE A 55 8.85 0.44 -2.46
CA ILE A 55 8.17 1.15 -3.55
C ILE A 55 7.61 0.13 -4.54
N CYS A 56 6.31 0.23 -4.82
CA CYS A 56 5.65 -0.44 -5.93
C CYS A 56 5.70 0.48 -7.16
N ALA A 57 6.32 0.04 -8.25
CA ALA A 57 6.40 0.79 -9.50
C ALA A 57 5.88 -0.05 -10.67
N SER A 58 5.25 0.58 -11.68
CA SER A 58 4.85 -0.16 -12.88
C SER A 58 6.08 -0.73 -13.61
N PRO A 59 5.89 -1.72 -14.50
CA PRO A 59 6.97 -2.23 -15.33
C PRO A 59 7.70 -1.12 -16.12
N ALA A 60 6.96 -0.11 -16.59
CA ALA A 60 7.52 1.00 -17.35
C ALA A 60 8.34 1.99 -16.49
N GLN A 61 8.06 2.06 -15.19
CA GLN A 61 8.73 2.98 -14.26
C GLN A 61 9.71 2.29 -13.31
N TRP A 62 9.78 0.96 -13.30
CA TRP A 62 10.60 0.23 -12.35
C TRP A 62 12.08 0.63 -12.41
N GLU A 63 12.68 0.67 -13.61
CA GLU A 63 14.08 1.07 -13.79
C GLU A 63 14.31 2.52 -13.35
N ASN A 64 13.38 3.42 -13.68
CA ASN A 64 13.43 4.83 -13.28
C ASN A 64 13.41 4.96 -11.74
N ALA A 65 12.43 4.35 -11.08
CA ALA A 65 12.32 4.36 -9.62
C ALA A 65 13.56 3.71 -8.96
N ARG A 66 14.03 2.58 -9.49
CA ARG A 66 15.19 1.86 -8.95
C ARG A 66 16.49 2.64 -9.07
N SER A 67 16.70 3.35 -10.18
CA SER A 67 17.90 4.18 -10.39
C SER A 67 17.99 5.34 -9.40
N HIS A 68 16.87 5.94 -9.04
CA HIS A 68 16.84 7.02 -8.06
C HIS A 68 16.88 6.55 -6.60
N LEU A 69 16.43 5.33 -6.33
CA LEU A 69 16.29 4.77 -4.99
C LEU A 69 17.10 3.48 -4.80
N PRO A 70 18.44 3.49 -4.98
CA PRO A 70 19.27 2.28 -4.97
C PRO A 70 19.29 1.55 -3.62
N ASN A 71 19.03 2.26 -2.52
CA ASN A 71 19.04 1.73 -1.15
C ASN A 71 17.65 1.41 -0.59
N ILE A 72 16.58 1.60 -1.38
CA ILE A 72 15.19 1.28 -1.00
C ILE A 72 14.72 0.11 -1.88
N ARG A 73 13.94 -0.81 -1.32
CA ARG A 73 13.38 -1.93 -2.08
C ARG A 73 12.39 -1.37 -3.11
N VAL A 74 12.62 -1.64 -4.39
CA VAL A 74 11.69 -1.30 -5.48
C VAL A 74 11.23 -2.59 -6.13
N ILE A 75 9.92 -2.80 -6.19
CA ILE A 75 9.30 -3.97 -6.82
C ILE A 75 8.43 -3.53 -8.00
N GLU A 76 8.35 -4.39 -9.00
CA GLU A 76 7.43 -4.20 -10.11
C GLU A 76 6.01 -4.60 -9.69
N MET A 77 5.05 -3.70 -9.85
CA MET A 77 3.63 -3.91 -9.55
C MET A 77 2.77 -2.94 -10.36
N SER A 78 1.90 -3.47 -11.22
CA SER A 78 0.87 -2.67 -11.90
C SER A 78 -0.20 -2.19 -10.92
N MET A 79 -0.57 -0.90 -11.05
CA MET A 79 -1.59 -0.15 -10.32
C MET A 79 -2.10 0.98 -11.24
N ASN A 80 -3.31 1.51 -11.02
CA ASN A 80 -3.84 2.63 -11.82
C ASN A 80 -3.37 3.98 -11.24
N ASP A 81 -3.19 4.11 -9.93
CA ASP A 81 -2.55 5.27 -9.29
C ASP A 81 -1.79 4.89 -8.00
N SER A 82 -1.05 5.84 -7.42
CA SER A 82 -0.04 5.60 -6.38
C SER A 82 -0.54 5.64 -4.92
N TRP A 83 -1.85 5.53 -4.68
CA TRP A 83 -2.46 5.79 -3.36
C TRP A 83 -2.60 4.53 -2.49
N LEU A 84 -1.47 3.93 -2.11
CA LEU A 84 -1.45 2.67 -1.34
C LEU A 84 -2.03 2.78 0.07
N ARG A 85 -2.23 3.99 0.60
CA ARG A 85 -3.02 4.20 1.82
C ARG A 85 -4.44 3.65 1.67
N ASP A 86 -5.01 3.77 0.48
CA ASP A 86 -6.41 3.45 0.20
C ASP A 86 -6.56 2.11 -0.49
N THR A 87 -5.60 1.73 -1.32
CA THR A 87 -5.64 0.50 -2.15
C THR A 87 -4.79 -0.64 -1.59
N GLY A 88 -3.90 -0.34 -0.64
CA GLY A 88 -3.08 -1.33 0.06
C GLY A 88 -3.86 -2.14 1.09
N PRO A 89 -3.27 -3.23 1.62
CA PRO A 89 -3.93 -4.02 2.64
C PRO A 89 -3.96 -3.26 3.97
N THR A 90 -5.07 -3.33 4.69
CA THR A 90 -5.10 -2.92 6.10
C THR A 90 -4.55 -4.06 6.94
N PHE A 91 -3.30 -3.92 7.42
CA PHE A 91 -2.67 -4.95 8.24
C PHE A 91 -3.34 -5.08 9.61
N VAL A 92 -3.52 -6.32 10.06
CA VAL A 92 -4.08 -6.69 11.36
C VAL A 92 -3.17 -7.69 12.05
N VAL A 93 -3.08 -7.60 13.37
CA VAL A 93 -2.19 -8.41 14.20
C VAL A 93 -2.97 -9.30 15.16
N ASN A 94 -2.44 -10.48 15.45
CA ASN A 94 -2.94 -11.36 16.50
C ASN A 94 -1.92 -11.46 17.64
N LYS A 95 -2.14 -10.67 18.70
CA LYS A 95 -1.27 -10.62 19.90
C LYS A 95 -1.28 -11.92 20.72
N LYS A 96 -2.22 -12.84 20.49
CA LYS A 96 -2.37 -14.11 21.22
C LYS A 96 -1.79 -15.33 20.50
N ALA A 97 -1.36 -15.18 19.24
CA ALA A 97 -0.83 -16.30 18.45
C ALA A 97 0.59 -16.66 18.91
N ALA A 98 0.73 -17.74 19.67
CA ALA A 98 2.02 -18.27 20.10
C ALA A 98 2.88 -18.82 18.94
N SER A 99 2.27 -19.23 17.83
CA SER A 99 2.94 -19.52 16.57
C SER A 99 1.88 -19.72 15.49
N GLU A 100 1.88 -18.88 14.45
CA GLU A 100 2.06 -19.35 13.07
C GLU A 100 2.05 -18.18 12.08
N GLN A 101 1.18 -17.16 12.21
CA GLN A 101 1.29 -15.89 11.45
C GLN A 101 0.72 -14.71 12.26
N PRO A 102 1.55 -13.90 12.95
CA PRO A 102 1.07 -12.84 13.84
C PRO A 102 0.47 -11.64 13.08
N VAL A 103 0.66 -11.57 11.77
CA VAL A 103 0.18 -10.49 10.90
C VAL A 103 -0.68 -11.10 9.78
N ALA A 104 -1.75 -10.41 9.41
CA ALA A 104 -2.56 -10.66 8.22
C ALA A 104 -2.99 -9.33 7.61
N GLY A 105 -3.59 -9.36 6.42
CA GLY A 105 -4.13 -8.16 5.78
C GLY A 105 -5.60 -8.29 5.46
N ILE A 106 -6.37 -7.25 5.74
CA ILE A 106 -7.69 -7.05 5.17
C ILE A 106 -7.53 -6.43 3.79
N ASP A 107 -8.19 -7.02 2.82
CA ASP A 107 -8.23 -6.60 1.43
C ASP A 107 -9.66 -6.11 1.17
N TRP A 108 -9.83 -4.80 1.29
CA TRP A 108 -11.10 -4.12 1.05
C TRP A 108 -11.37 -4.04 -0.45
N ASN A 109 -12.65 -3.90 -0.82
CA ASN A 109 -12.98 -3.53 -2.18
C ASN A 109 -12.69 -2.02 -2.36
N PHE A 110 -12.37 -1.61 -3.57
CA PHE A 110 -12.05 -0.21 -3.90
C PHE A 110 -12.79 0.22 -5.16
N ASN A 111 -13.19 1.49 -5.23
CA ASN A 111 -13.95 2.00 -6.37
C ASN A 111 -13.51 3.38 -6.87
N SER A 112 -12.25 3.78 -6.70
CA SER A 112 -11.81 5.12 -7.14
C SER A 112 -12.54 6.26 -6.40
N TRP A 113 -12.74 6.09 -5.08
CA TRP A 113 -13.41 7.05 -4.18
C TRP A 113 -14.80 7.51 -4.65
N GLY A 114 -15.64 6.57 -5.09
CA GLY A 114 -17.03 6.86 -5.48
C GLY A 114 -17.46 6.33 -6.86
N GLY A 115 -16.62 5.56 -7.54
CA GLY A 115 -16.88 5.00 -8.87
C GLY A 115 -16.25 5.87 -9.95
N ASP A 116 -17.04 6.26 -10.95
CA ASP A 116 -16.58 6.99 -12.14
C ASP A 116 -16.18 8.47 -11.87
N GLY A 117 -15.92 8.84 -10.61
CA GLY A 117 -15.63 10.21 -10.18
C GLY A 117 -14.17 10.64 -10.38
N CYS A 118 -13.21 9.85 -9.89
CA CYS A 118 -11.79 10.21 -9.96
C CYS A 118 -11.11 9.66 -11.22
N TYR A 119 -11.42 8.42 -11.59
CA TYR A 119 -10.97 7.80 -12.84
C TYR A 119 -11.76 6.54 -13.14
N GLN A 120 -11.87 6.19 -14.43
CA GLN A 120 -12.81 5.18 -14.93
C GLN A 120 -12.32 3.74 -14.80
N ASP A 121 -11.01 3.51 -14.66
CA ASP A 121 -10.44 2.18 -14.53
C ASP A 121 -9.53 2.09 -13.29
N TRP A 122 -10.00 1.36 -12.29
CA TRP A 122 -9.27 1.03 -11.05
C TRP A 122 -9.06 -0.49 -10.91
N SER A 123 -9.13 -1.22 -12.01
CA SER A 123 -9.06 -2.69 -12.02
C SER A 123 -7.72 -3.23 -11.49
N LEU A 124 -6.62 -2.47 -11.67
CA LEU A 124 -5.30 -2.84 -11.15
C LEU A 124 -5.14 -2.46 -9.67
N ASP A 125 -5.76 -1.38 -9.22
CA ASP A 125 -5.76 -0.96 -7.81
C ASP A 125 -6.43 -2.02 -6.92
N LEU A 126 -7.50 -2.65 -7.41
CA LEU A 126 -8.17 -3.78 -6.74
C LEU A 126 -7.26 -4.98 -6.46
N LEU A 127 -6.11 -5.06 -7.13
CA LEU A 127 -5.15 -6.15 -6.97
C LEU A 127 -3.99 -5.80 -6.05
N VAL A 128 -3.82 -4.53 -5.67
CA VAL A 128 -2.65 -4.04 -4.91
C VAL A 128 -2.57 -4.73 -3.54
N ALA A 129 -3.66 -4.72 -2.76
CA ALA A 129 -3.71 -5.38 -1.46
C ALA A 129 -3.33 -6.87 -1.53
N ARG A 130 -3.94 -7.61 -2.47
CA ARG A 130 -3.65 -9.03 -2.71
C ARG A 130 -2.18 -9.27 -3.03
N LYS A 131 -1.62 -8.52 -3.99
CA LYS A 131 -0.23 -8.70 -4.43
C LYS A 131 0.76 -8.41 -3.29
N ILE A 132 0.54 -7.36 -2.50
CA ILE A 132 1.37 -7.06 -1.33
C ILE A 132 1.35 -8.22 -0.33
N LEU A 133 0.18 -8.76 -0.04
CA LEU A 133 0.05 -9.89 0.90
C LEU A 133 0.67 -11.18 0.37
N GLU A 134 0.58 -11.45 -0.94
CA GLU A 134 1.22 -12.61 -1.57
C GLU A 134 2.75 -12.49 -1.53
N ILE A 135 3.31 -11.32 -1.82
CA ILE A 135 4.76 -11.05 -1.79
C ILE A 135 5.34 -11.25 -0.38
N GLU A 136 4.59 -10.87 0.66
CA GLU A 136 5.03 -11.02 2.05
C GLU A 136 4.58 -12.34 2.68
N HIS A 137 3.92 -13.23 1.90
CA HIS A 137 3.40 -14.51 2.36
C HIS A 137 2.48 -14.42 3.59
N LEU A 138 1.60 -13.41 3.62
CA LEU A 138 0.68 -13.13 4.73
C LEU A 138 -0.74 -13.61 4.42
N PRO A 139 -1.57 -13.99 5.43
CA PRO A 139 -2.94 -14.37 5.20
C PRO A 139 -3.76 -13.18 4.71
N ARG A 140 -4.60 -13.43 3.71
CA ARG A 140 -5.53 -12.45 3.17
C ARG A 140 -6.94 -12.67 3.73
N PHE A 141 -7.55 -11.59 4.22
CA PHE A 141 -8.97 -11.52 4.54
C PHE A 141 -9.67 -10.63 3.49
N PRO A 142 -10.20 -11.22 2.40
CA PRO A 142 -10.97 -10.44 1.43
C PRO A 142 -12.29 -9.94 2.02
N HIS A 143 -12.70 -8.74 1.59
CA HIS A 143 -13.97 -8.15 1.97
C HIS A 143 -14.70 -7.57 0.74
N SER A 144 -16.02 -7.63 0.73
CA SER A 144 -16.86 -7.04 -0.35
C SER A 144 -17.21 -5.57 -0.12
N MET A 145 -16.85 -5.02 1.04
CA MET A 145 -17.17 -3.64 1.40
C MET A 145 -16.20 -2.71 0.68
N ILE A 146 -16.73 -1.64 0.11
CA ILE A 146 -15.93 -0.54 -0.42
C ILE A 146 -15.48 0.29 0.78
N LEU A 147 -14.17 0.33 1.02
CA LEU A 147 -13.57 1.10 2.10
C LEU A 147 -12.11 1.40 1.76
N GLU A 148 -11.71 2.65 1.97
CA GLU A 148 -10.34 3.10 1.82
C GLU A 148 -9.64 3.15 3.19
N GLY A 149 -8.41 2.64 3.28
CA GLY A 149 -7.67 2.66 4.54
C GLY A 149 -7.46 4.06 5.13
N GLY A 150 -7.36 5.10 4.28
CA GLY A 150 -7.27 6.50 4.72
C GLY A 150 -8.57 7.09 5.27
N SER A 151 -9.71 6.40 5.14
CA SER A 151 -11.00 6.86 5.65
C SER A 151 -11.24 6.52 7.13
N ILE A 152 -10.38 5.69 7.73
CA ILE A 152 -10.50 5.21 9.10
C ILE A 152 -9.20 5.42 9.88
N HIS A 153 -9.35 5.64 11.20
CA HIS A 153 -8.25 5.61 12.16
C HIS A 153 -8.65 4.71 13.33
N VAL A 154 -7.67 4.04 13.93
CA VAL A 154 -7.86 3.19 15.11
C VAL A 154 -6.82 3.53 16.16
N ASP A 155 -7.18 3.34 17.43
CA ASP A 155 -6.32 3.54 18.61
C ASP A 155 -5.65 2.24 19.11
N GLY A 156 -6.07 1.09 18.60
CA GLY A 156 -5.47 -0.21 18.86
C GLY A 156 -6.13 -1.03 19.99
N GLU A 157 -7.27 -0.60 20.54
CA GLU A 157 -8.01 -1.27 21.64
C GLU A 157 -9.37 -1.86 21.21
#